data_AF-A0A4E9EUH5-F1
#
_entry.id   AF-A0A4E9EUH5-F1
#
_cell.length_a   1.000
_cell.length_b   1.000
_cell.length_c   1.000
_cell.angle_alpha   90.00
_cell.angle_beta   90.00
_cell.angle_gamma   90.00
#
_symmetry.space_group_name_H-M   'P 1'
#
loop_
_entity.id
_entity.type
_entity.pdbx_description
1 polymer ?
#
loop_
_entity_poly.entity_id
_entity_poly.type
_entity_poly.pdbx_seq_one_letter_code
_entity_poly.pdbx_strand_id
1 'polypeptide(L)'
;MELLAIIFMIYPLIRRAINDSLMGHFYNGEPIWLTNERAGYGRRSAAMYWPTGSGHWPSIPHKPTLHRSWIEYKNLSQWMNDFDGVLELFTREKDPYNFVAWYVAEPDHFLHFNGFKNGKINKMMQKLDLLVKYINDKLENNSELSKRLNIILTADHGHAEIEGASNVLCLVETINTDGLLFGDRMIYVKNVDRKHQIYASLKKVIEDRHYRIKIYYKQDVPKEYGYSKNDKIGDILLEPEPGYNVRIKCSHNIDDSSKPFHFSSHGMNPNHWTMKSILLMKGPVFKQNYQIDGTANNLDLYPLMCYILGVIPAPNNGTIQHMLEVLKIPITTNSLSTKQIEFLTIIVCGGPLVTFVIFVIMISRQQRHRILRNRRKYYPLTHKFDHDVTDLLDENCNPEDDL
;
A
#
# COMPACT_ATOMS: atom_id res chain seq x y z
N MET A 1 -6.21 -4.40 -20.15
CA MET A 1 -6.06 -4.03 -18.74
C MET A 1 -6.59 -5.18 -17.90
N GLU A 2 -5.74 -5.72 -17.04
CA GLU A 2 -6.11 -6.70 -16.01
C GLU A 2 -7.13 -6.10 -15.05
N LEU A 3 -7.99 -6.96 -14.51
CA LEU A 3 -8.96 -6.59 -13.49
C LEU A 3 -8.54 -7.26 -12.18
N LEU A 4 -8.64 -6.53 -11.07
CA LEU A 4 -8.24 -7.02 -9.75
C LEU A 4 -9.33 -6.73 -8.72
N ALA A 5 -9.82 -7.78 -8.06
CA ALA A 5 -10.60 -7.66 -6.83
C ALA A 5 -9.78 -8.13 -5.63
N ILE A 6 -9.83 -7.38 -4.52
CA ILE A 6 -9.36 -7.86 -3.21
C ILE A 6 -10.53 -7.90 -2.24
N ILE A 7 -10.72 -9.05 -1.58
CA ILE A 7 -11.79 -9.31 -0.63
C ILE A 7 -11.18 -9.50 0.76
N PHE A 8 -11.73 -8.82 1.76
CA PHE A 8 -11.13 -8.68 3.09
C PHE A 8 -12.16 -8.73 4.22
N MET A 9 -11.74 -9.11 5.42
CA MET A 9 -12.60 -9.28 6.61
C MET A 9 -11.88 -8.65 7.81
N ILE A 10 -12.58 -7.87 8.67
CA ILE A 10 -12.07 -7.06 9.82
C ILE A 10 -13.27 -6.70 10.76
N TYR A 11 -12.99 -5.98 11.86
CA TYR A 11 -13.92 -5.19 12.70
C TYR A 11 -13.90 -3.67 12.38
N PRO A 12 -15.04 -2.99 12.16
CA PRO A 12 -15.10 -1.53 12.10
C PRO A 12 -15.36 -0.89 13.48
N LEU A 13 -14.52 0.07 13.87
CA LEU A 13 -14.65 0.85 15.11
C LEU A 13 -15.96 1.69 15.19
N ILE A 14 -16.34 2.03 16.43
CA ILE A 14 -17.60 2.70 16.80
C ILE A 14 -17.87 3.98 15.98
N ARG A 15 -19.12 4.15 15.52
CA ARG A 15 -19.59 5.21 14.59
C ARG A 15 -19.06 6.63 14.80
N ARG A 16 -18.75 7.07 16.02
CA ARG A 16 -18.21 8.43 16.28
C ARG A 16 -16.74 8.57 15.87
N ALA A 17 -15.92 7.53 16.08
CA ALA A 17 -14.52 7.51 15.66
C ALA A 17 -14.36 7.39 14.13
N ILE A 18 -15.39 6.89 13.42
CA ILE A 18 -15.36 6.75 11.96
C ILE A 18 -15.12 8.11 11.30
N ASN A 19 -15.84 9.17 11.67
CA ASN A 19 -15.69 10.48 11.02
C ASN A 19 -14.31 11.11 11.23
N ASP A 20 -13.80 11.11 12.47
CA ASP A 20 -12.49 11.68 12.79
C ASP A 20 -11.37 10.90 12.07
N SER A 21 -11.49 9.57 12.00
CA SER A 21 -10.52 8.73 11.27
C SER A 21 -10.51 8.96 9.74
N LEU A 22 -11.45 9.71 9.16
CA LEU A 22 -11.36 10.10 7.73
C LEU A 22 -10.44 11.30 7.48
N MET A 23 -9.97 11.99 8.53
CA MET A 23 -9.11 13.17 8.42
C MET A 23 -7.70 12.83 7.90
N GLY A 24 -7.17 13.67 7.00
CA GLY A 24 -5.91 13.39 6.30
C GLY A 24 -4.67 13.21 7.17
N HIS A 25 -4.63 13.79 8.37
CA HIS A 25 -3.47 13.69 9.28
C HIS A 25 -3.28 12.29 9.92
N PHE A 26 -4.22 11.35 9.72
CA PHE A 26 -4.05 9.94 10.04
C PHE A 26 -3.34 9.15 8.92
N TYR A 27 -3.21 9.72 7.72
CA TYR A 27 -2.79 9.02 6.50
C TYR A 27 -1.46 9.54 5.95
N ASN A 28 -0.43 8.70 5.97
CA ASN A 28 0.93 9.06 5.50
C ASN A 28 1.38 8.31 4.24
N GLY A 29 0.70 7.21 3.87
CA GLY A 29 1.06 6.35 2.75
C GLY A 29 0.18 6.57 1.52
N GLU A 30 0.30 5.66 0.56
CA GLU A 30 -0.58 5.60 -0.60
C GLU A 30 -1.24 4.22 -0.73
N PRO A 31 -2.58 4.14 -0.75
CA PRO A 31 -3.29 2.90 -0.96
C PRO A 31 -3.38 2.57 -2.45
N ILE A 32 -3.45 1.27 -2.75
CA ILE A 32 -3.45 0.70 -4.11
C ILE A 32 -4.48 1.35 -5.05
N TRP A 33 -5.63 1.77 -4.54
CA TRP A 33 -6.66 2.39 -5.38
C TRP A 33 -6.25 3.74 -5.95
N LEU A 34 -5.43 4.53 -5.23
CA LEU A 34 -4.89 5.80 -5.73
C LEU A 34 -3.68 5.58 -6.63
N THR A 35 -2.82 4.60 -6.29
CA THR A 35 -1.73 4.16 -7.19
C THR A 35 -2.28 3.72 -8.55
N ASN A 36 -3.41 2.99 -8.56
CA ASN A 36 -4.09 2.57 -9.77
C ASN A 36 -4.66 3.74 -10.58
N GLU A 37 -5.35 4.69 -9.96
CA GLU A 37 -5.99 5.82 -10.67
C GLU A 37 -4.98 6.83 -11.19
N ARG A 38 -3.91 7.12 -10.43
CA ARG A 38 -2.83 8.01 -10.89
C ARG A 38 -2.05 7.45 -12.07
N ALA A 39 -2.02 6.13 -12.25
CA ALA A 39 -1.24 5.48 -13.30
C ALA A 39 -1.76 5.71 -14.74
N GLY A 40 -2.93 6.32 -14.94
CA GLY A 40 -3.35 6.79 -16.26
C GLY A 40 -4.86 7.04 -16.41
N TYR A 41 -5.22 7.78 -17.45
CA TYR A 41 -6.61 8.03 -17.82
C TYR A 41 -7.39 6.74 -18.07
N GLY A 42 -8.65 6.70 -17.62
CA GLY A 42 -9.54 5.54 -17.76
C GLY A 42 -9.31 4.43 -16.73
N ARG A 43 -8.32 4.55 -15.83
CA ARG A 43 -8.17 3.66 -14.67
C ARG A 43 -9.12 4.14 -13.57
N ARG A 44 -9.88 3.22 -12.98
CA ARG A 44 -10.91 3.52 -11.97
C ARG A 44 -10.90 2.46 -10.88
N SER A 45 -10.97 2.93 -9.64
CA SER A 45 -10.92 2.12 -8.44
C SER A 45 -12.20 2.27 -7.63
N ALA A 46 -12.65 1.15 -7.04
CA ALA A 46 -13.74 1.14 -6.07
C ALA A 46 -13.23 0.64 -4.70
N ALA A 47 -13.67 1.28 -3.62
CA ALA A 47 -13.48 0.81 -2.25
C ALA A 47 -14.84 0.62 -1.56
N MET A 48 -15.35 -0.61 -1.57
CA MET A 48 -16.62 -1.02 -1.00
C MET A 48 -16.42 -1.57 0.41
N TYR A 49 -16.78 -0.77 1.41
CA TYR A 49 -16.73 -1.05 2.84
C TYR A 49 -15.32 -1.23 3.43
N TRP A 50 -14.28 -1.23 2.59
CA TRP A 50 -12.88 -1.22 2.99
C TRP A 50 -12.60 -0.07 3.97
N PRO A 51 -12.09 -0.32 5.18
CA PRO A 51 -11.79 0.76 6.13
C PRO A 51 -10.76 1.69 5.51
N THR A 52 -10.87 3.00 5.79
CA THR A 52 -10.07 4.06 5.19
C THR A 52 -10.27 4.28 3.68
N GLY A 53 -11.10 3.47 3.00
CA GLY A 53 -11.44 3.63 1.58
C GLY A 53 -12.17 4.94 1.25
N SER A 54 -12.79 5.57 2.24
CA SER A 54 -13.40 6.90 2.18
C SER A 54 -12.60 7.98 2.93
N GLY A 55 -11.42 7.65 3.46
CA GLY A 55 -10.50 8.58 4.13
C GLY A 55 -9.83 9.53 3.13
N HIS A 56 -9.40 10.71 3.58
CA HIS A 56 -8.74 11.69 2.71
C HIS A 56 -7.22 11.50 2.72
N TRP A 57 -6.71 10.64 1.84
CA TRP A 57 -5.28 10.33 1.74
C TRP A 57 -4.45 11.48 1.17
N PRO A 58 -3.13 11.59 1.44
CA PRO A 58 -2.31 12.70 0.97
C PRO A 58 -2.15 12.75 -0.56
N SER A 59 -2.05 11.59 -1.23
CA SER A 59 -1.96 11.51 -2.70
C SER A 59 -3.28 11.90 -3.37
N ILE A 60 -3.25 12.78 -4.36
CA ILE A 60 -4.38 13.05 -5.28
C ILE A 60 -4.74 11.75 -6.04
N PRO A 61 -6.02 11.39 -6.25
CA PRO A 61 -7.26 12.13 -5.97
C PRO A 61 -7.80 12.08 -4.53
N HIS A 62 -6.99 11.69 -3.53
CA HIS A 62 -7.29 11.56 -2.10
C HIS A 62 -8.29 10.45 -1.74
N LYS A 63 -9.21 10.11 -2.64
CA LYS A 63 -10.23 9.06 -2.53
C LYS A 63 -10.39 8.36 -3.88
N PRO A 64 -10.76 7.07 -3.91
CA PRO A 64 -11.05 6.38 -5.16
C PRO A 64 -12.33 6.91 -5.81
N THR A 65 -12.43 6.75 -7.14
CA THR A 65 -13.59 7.15 -7.96
C THR A 65 -14.91 6.72 -7.31
N LEU A 66 -14.98 5.49 -6.78
CA LEU A 66 -16.11 5.02 -5.99
C LEU A 66 -15.66 4.59 -4.61
N HIS A 67 -16.32 5.10 -3.56
CA HIS A 67 -16.16 4.61 -2.20
C HIS A 67 -17.53 4.45 -1.54
N ARG A 68 -17.69 3.38 -0.76
CA ARG A 68 -18.84 3.15 0.10
C ARG A 68 -18.32 2.86 1.51
N SER A 69 -18.50 3.79 2.45
CA SER A 69 -18.16 3.53 3.86
C SER A 69 -18.98 2.35 4.39
N TRP A 70 -18.41 1.57 5.31
CA TRP A 70 -19.19 0.58 6.07
C TRP A 70 -20.21 1.28 6.98
N ILE A 71 -21.43 0.75 7.06
CA ILE A 71 -22.57 1.40 7.74
C ILE A 71 -23.28 0.44 8.72
N GLU A 72 -23.36 -0.84 8.36
CA GLU A 72 -24.08 -1.89 9.07
C GLU A 72 -23.55 -3.29 8.73
N TYR A 73 -23.84 -4.27 9.60
CA TYR A 73 -23.60 -5.68 9.32
C TYR A 73 -24.62 -6.20 8.31
N LYS A 74 -24.14 -7.06 7.41
CA LYS A 74 -24.92 -7.62 6.31
C LYS A 74 -25.10 -9.12 6.46
N ASN A 75 -26.11 -9.66 5.81
CA ASN A 75 -26.37 -11.09 5.70
C ASN A 75 -25.92 -11.65 4.34
N LEU A 76 -26.06 -12.98 4.16
CA LEU A 76 -25.61 -13.70 2.98
C LEU A 76 -26.16 -13.16 1.66
N SER A 77 -27.47 -12.87 1.56
CA SER A 77 -28.05 -12.35 0.30
C SER A 77 -27.61 -10.93 0.00
N GLN A 78 -27.36 -10.12 1.04
CA GLN A 78 -26.78 -8.78 0.87
C GLN A 78 -25.31 -8.83 0.41
N TRP A 79 -24.51 -9.79 0.88
CA TRP A 79 -23.14 -9.99 0.37
C TRP A 79 -23.12 -10.52 -1.07
N MET A 80 -24.04 -11.42 -1.44
CA MET A 80 -24.21 -11.88 -2.82
C MET A 80 -24.57 -10.71 -3.76
N ASN A 81 -25.48 -9.84 -3.34
CA ASN A 81 -25.86 -8.62 -4.07
C ASN A 81 -24.72 -7.59 -4.15
N ASP A 82 -23.90 -7.46 -3.09
CA ASP A 82 -22.68 -6.64 -3.15
C ASP A 82 -21.71 -7.17 -4.21
N PHE A 83 -21.50 -8.49 -4.27
CA PHE A 83 -20.63 -9.11 -5.27
C PHE A 83 -21.18 -8.95 -6.69
N ASP A 84 -22.50 -9.01 -6.90
CA ASP A 84 -23.10 -8.69 -8.20
C ASP A 84 -22.80 -7.24 -8.62
N GLY A 85 -22.84 -6.30 -7.68
CA GLY A 85 -22.36 -4.92 -7.90
C GLY A 85 -20.85 -4.82 -8.19
N VAL A 86 -20.02 -5.69 -7.61
CA VAL A 86 -18.58 -5.80 -7.95
C VAL A 86 -18.39 -6.26 -9.40
N LEU A 87 -19.17 -7.23 -9.87
CA LEU A 87 -19.12 -7.68 -11.27
C LEU A 87 -19.56 -6.57 -12.23
N GLU A 88 -20.65 -5.85 -11.92
CA GLU A 88 -21.16 -4.71 -12.71
C GLU A 88 -20.15 -3.55 -12.80
N LEU A 89 -19.33 -3.32 -11.76
CA LEU A 89 -18.22 -2.37 -11.81
C LEU A 89 -17.19 -2.72 -12.90
N PHE A 90 -16.92 -4.02 -13.10
CA PHE A 90 -15.97 -4.51 -14.10
C PHE A 90 -16.54 -4.61 -15.53
N THR A 91 -17.83 -4.91 -15.68
CA THR A 91 -18.44 -5.26 -16.98
C THR A 91 -19.23 -4.13 -17.66
N ARG A 92 -19.46 -3.00 -16.99
CA ARG A 92 -20.16 -1.83 -17.56
C ARG A 92 -19.48 -1.29 -18.83
N GLU A 93 -20.29 -0.88 -19.79
CA GLU A 93 -19.81 -0.31 -21.07
C GLU A 93 -19.17 1.07 -20.87
N LYS A 94 -19.78 1.92 -20.04
CA LYS A 94 -19.30 3.26 -19.75
C LYS A 94 -18.56 3.29 -18.41
N ASP A 95 -17.38 3.91 -18.43
CA ASP A 95 -16.54 4.14 -17.24
C ASP A 95 -16.24 2.85 -16.43
N PRO A 96 -15.75 1.76 -17.06
CA PRO A 96 -15.44 0.51 -16.38
C PRO A 96 -14.33 0.67 -15.34
N TYR A 97 -14.41 -0.16 -14.30
CA TYR A 97 -13.43 -0.23 -13.23
C TYR A 97 -12.43 -1.33 -13.50
N ASN A 98 -11.23 -1.18 -12.96
CA ASN A 98 -10.17 -2.19 -13.09
C ASN A 98 -9.56 -2.60 -11.74
N PHE A 99 -9.92 -1.91 -10.66
CA PHE A 99 -9.63 -2.32 -9.29
C PHE A 99 -10.87 -2.19 -8.41
N VAL A 100 -11.16 -3.23 -7.62
CA VAL A 100 -12.22 -3.19 -6.59
C VAL A 100 -11.71 -3.80 -5.29
N ALA A 101 -11.68 -3.00 -4.23
CA ALA A 101 -11.48 -3.47 -2.86
C ALA A 101 -12.86 -3.66 -2.21
N TRP A 102 -13.21 -4.88 -1.80
CA TRP A 102 -14.48 -5.20 -1.15
C TRP A 102 -14.25 -5.88 0.20
N TYR A 103 -15.22 -5.76 1.09
CA TYR A 103 -15.07 -6.07 2.50
C TYR A 103 -16.34 -6.68 3.12
N VAL A 104 -16.13 -7.70 3.96
CA VAL A 104 -17.15 -8.46 4.69
C VAL A 104 -16.74 -8.56 6.16
N ALA A 105 -17.49 -7.95 7.08
CA ALA A 105 -17.11 -7.85 8.51
C ALA A 105 -17.22 -9.16 9.33
N GLU A 106 -17.40 -10.31 8.68
CA GLU A 106 -17.57 -11.63 9.31
C GLU A 106 -16.46 -12.57 8.83
N PRO A 107 -15.93 -13.48 9.66
CA PRO A 107 -16.48 -13.94 10.94
C PRO A 107 -15.98 -13.15 12.17
N ASP A 108 -15.17 -12.12 11.98
CA ASP A 108 -14.59 -11.30 13.05
C ASP A 108 -15.64 -10.77 14.03
N HIS A 109 -16.66 -10.07 13.52
CA HIS A 109 -17.73 -9.51 14.33
C HIS A 109 -18.42 -10.58 15.18
N PHE A 110 -18.78 -11.70 14.55
CA PHE A 110 -19.38 -12.83 15.24
C PHE A 110 -18.49 -13.40 16.36
N LEU A 111 -17.18 -13.51 16.10
CA LEU A 111 -16.17 -14.03 17.01
C LEU A 111 -16.01 -13.16 18.26
N HIS A 112 -16.10 -11.83 18.13
CA HIS A 112 -16.13 -10.90 19.26
C HIS A 112 -17.33 -11.05 20.21
N PHE A 113 -18.39 -11.75 19.83
CA PHE A 113 -19.58 -11.96 20.67
C PHE A 113 -19.89 -13.42 21.01
N ASN A 114 -19.27 -14.39 20.32
CA ASN A 114 -19.56 -15.80 20.49
C ASN A 114 -18.32 -16.66 20.75
N GLY A 115 -17.12 -16.16 20.44
CA GLY A 115 -15.92 -16.99 20.44
C GLY A 115 -16.03 -18.21 19.52
N PHE A 116 -15.16 -19.18 19.76
CA PHE A 116 -15.10 -20.44 19.04
C PHE A 116 -15.87 -21.57 19.75
N LYS A 117 -15.88 -21.59 21.09
CA LYS A 117 -16.23 -22.79 21.87
C LYS A 117 -17.70 -23.21 21.86
N ASN A 118 -18.65 -22.34 21.48
CA ASN A 118 -20.08 -22.68 21.50
C ASN A 118 -20.64 -23.32 20.22
N GLY A 119 -19.78 -23.61 19.22
CA GLY A 119 -20.17 -24.26 17.97
C GLY A 119 -21.07 -23.44 17.03
N LYS A 120 -21.60 -22.28 17.47
CA LYS A 120 -22.43 -21.42 16.63
C LYS A 120 -21.65 -20.87 15.42
N ILE A 121 -20.33 -20.75 15.54
CA ILE A 121 -19.40 -20.34 14.46
C ILE A 121 -19.60 -21.18 13.19
N ASN A 122 -19.94 -22.46 13.32
CA ASN A 122 -20.18 -23.37 12.18
C ASN A 122 -21.26 -22.82 11.23
N LYS A 123 -22.33 -22.20 11.77
CA LYS A 123 -23.38 -21.57 10.97
C LYS A 123 -22.94 -20.27 10.30
N MET A 124 -21.91 -19.58 10.82
CA MET A 124 -21.31 -18.42 10.16
C MET A 124 -20.38 -18.88 9.05
N MET A 125 -19.51 -19.86 9.31
CA MET A 125 -18.60 -20.43 8.30
C MET A 125 -19.37 -21.03 7.12
N GLN A 126 -20.50 -21.71 7.35
CA GLN A 126 -21.39 -22.18 6.29
C GLN A 126 -21.91 -21.05 5.39
N LYS A 127 -22.20 -19.86 5.94
CA LYS A 127 -22.63 -18.70 5.12
C LYS A 127 -21.48 -18.14 4.31
N LEU A 128 -20.28 -18.05 4.88
CA LEU A 128 -19.10 -17.56 4.18
C LEU A 128 -18.66 -18.54 3.07
N ASP A 129 -18.75 -19.85 3.31
CA ASP A 129 -18.53 -20.89 2.30
C ASP A 129 -19.53 -20.78 1.14
N LEU A 130 -20.83 -20.64 1.44
CA LEU A 130 -21.86 -20.39 0.42
C LEU A 130 -21.62 -19.09 -0.37
N LEU A 131 -21.05 -18.05 0.25
CA LEU A 131 -20.65 -16.82 -0.44
C LEU A 131 -19.46 -17.06 -1.37
N VAL A 132 -18.42 -17.77 -0.92
CA VAL A 132 -17.26 -18.14 -1.74
C VAL A 132 -17.68 -19.03 -2.92
N LYS A 133 -18.60 -19.98 -2.69
CA LYS A 133 -19.23 -20.75 -3.77
C LYS A 133 -19.96 -19.85 -4.77
N TYR A 134 -20.79 -18.93 -4.30
CA TYR A 134 -21.52 -18.00 -5.18
C TYR A 134 -20.58 -17.14 -6.04
N ILE A 135 -19.51 -16.63 -5.43
CA ILE A 135 -18.43 -15.92 -6.14
C ILE A 135 -17.83 -16.82 -7.22
N ASN A 136 -17.50 -18.06 -6.89
CA ASN A 136 -16.93 -19.03 -7.83
C ASN A 136 -17.88 -19.32 -9.01
N ASP A 137 -19.14 -19.64 -8.72
CA ASP A 137 -20.17 -19.94 -9.71
C ASP A 137 -20.38 -18.76 -10.67
N LYS A 138 -20.39 -17.53 -10.17
CA LYS A 138 -20.54 -16.31 -11.00
C LYS A 138 -19.37 -16.09 -11.96
N LEU A 139 -18.15 -16.45 -11.55
CA LEU A 139 -16.95 -16.34 -12.41
C LEU A 139 -16.93 -17.42 -13.48
N GLU A 140 -17.27 -18.66 -13.13
CA GLU A 140 -17.29 -19.78 -14.06
C GLU A 140 -18.41 -19.64 -15.10
N ASN A 141 -19.54 -19.06 -14.73
CA ASN A 141 -20.62 -18.70 -15.66
C ASN A 141 -20.33 -17.43 -16.49
N ASN A 142 -19.21 -16.74 -16.29
CA ASN A 142 -18.81 -15.57 -17.07
C ASN A 142 -17.43 -15.80 -17.74
N SER A 143 -17.46 -16.43 -18.91
CA SER A 143 -16.28 -16.86 -19.66
C SER A 143 -15.35 -15.74 -20.12
N GLU A 144 -15.84 -14.51 -20.28
CA GLU A 144 -15.01 -13.36 -20.65
C GLU A 144 -14.39 -12.68 -19.43
N LEU A 145 -15.12 -12.59 -18.32
CA LEU A 145 -14.59 -12.01 -17.08
C LEU A 145 -13.54 -12.93 -16.44
N SER A 146 -13.78 -14.25 -16.42
CA SER A 146 -12.84 -15.24 -15.86
C SER A 146 -11.48 -15.27 -16.57
N LYS A 147 -11.39 -14.84 -17.83
CA LYS A 147 -10.12 -14.68 -18.57
C LYS A 147 -9.30 -13.46 -18.14
N ARG A 148 -9.87 -12.53 -17.37
CA ARG A 148 -9.31 -11.18 -17.12
C ARG A 148 -9.36 -10.72 -15.66
N LEU A 149 -10.17 -11.38 -14.82
CA LEU A 149 -10.35 -11.01 -13.42
C LEU A 149 -9.50 -11.88 -12.51
N ASN A 150 -8.65 -11.19 -11.75
CA ASN A 150 -7.83 -11.75 -10.69
C ASN A 150 -8.46 -11.39 -9.35
N ILE A 151 -8.61 -12.37 -8.47
CA ILE A 151 -9.16 -12.20 -7.13
C ILE A 151 -8.11 -12.62 -6.11
N ILE A 152 -7.89 -11.74 -5.13
CA ILE A 152 -7.16 -12.03 -3.90
C ILE A 152 -8.21 -12.04 -2.77
N LEU A 153 -8.50 -13.20 -2.20
CA LEU A 153 -9.34 -13.35 -1.02
C LEU A 153 -8.43 -13.54 0.19
N THR A 154 -8.53 -12.67 1.18
CA THR A 154 -7.68 -12.69 2.37
C THR A 154 -8.39 -12.12 3.60
N ALA A 155 -7.75 -12.17 4.75
CA ALA A 155 -8.19 -11.51 5.97
C ALA A 155 -7.04 -10.68 6.57
N ASP A 156 -7.38 -9.77 7.46
CA ASP A 156 -6.44 -8.91 8.18
C ASP A 156 -5.60 -9.66 9.22
N HIS A 157 -6.27 -10.52 10.00
CA HIS A 157 -5.73 -11.27 11.12
C HIS A 157 -6.59 -12.51 11.41
N GLY A 158 -6.03 -13.43 12.17
CA GLY A 158 -6.81 -14.47 12.84
C GLY A 158 -7.43 -13.98 14.16
N HIS A 159 -7.91 -14.91 15.00
CA HIS A 159 -8.54 -14.65 16.29
C HIS A 159 -8.10 -15.71 17.31
N ALA A 160 -8.12 -15.35 18.60
CA ALA A 160 -7.88 -16.25 19.72
C ALA A 160 -9.02 -16.19 20.74
N GLU A 161 -9.54 -17.35 21.14
CA GLU A 161 -10.47 -17.46 22.28
C GLU A 161 -9.81 -16.92 23.55
N ILE A 162 -10.56 -16.17 24.36
CA ILE A 162 -10.12 -15.81 25.70
C ILE A 162 -10.54 -16.94 26.65
N GLU A 163 -9.62 -17.39 27.51
CA GLU A 163 -9.81 -18.57 28.36
C GLU A 163 -10.99 -18.41 29.33
N GLY A 164 -11.12 -17.21 29.91
CA GLY A 164 -12.21 -16.86 30.82
C GLY A 164 -12.17 -15.40 31.25
N ALA A 165 -13.13 -15.05 32.12
CA ALA A 165 -13.26 -13.76 32.78
C ALA A 165 -11.97 -13.28 33.47
N SER A 166 -11.35 -14.17 34.26
CA SER A 166 -10.14 -13.92 35.03
C SER A 166 -8.90 -13.62 34.17
N ASN A 167 -8.87 -14.08 32.92
CA ASN A 167 -7.78 -13.86 31.96
C ASN A 167 -7.79 -12.45 31.31
N VAL A 168 -8.74 -11.58 31.70
CA VAL A 168 -8.81 -10.19 31.24
C VAL A 168 -8.21 -9.26 32.29
N LEU A 169 -7.15 -8.53 31.93
CA LEU A 169 -6.57 -7.47 32.76
C LEU A 169 -7.34 -6.15 32.54
N CYS A 170 -7.82 -5.56 33.63
CA CYS A 170 -8.70 -4.39 33.64
C CYS A 170 -7.93 -3.14 34.11
N LEU A 171 -7.58 -2.22 33.21
CA LEU A 171 -6.64 -1.12 33.53
C LEU A 171 -7.17 -0.16 34.61
N VAL A 172 -8.43 0.26 34.52
CA VAL A 172 -9.09 1.15 35.50
C VAL A 172 -9.15 0.55 36.92
N GLU A 173 -9.12 -0.78 37.04
CA GLU A 173 -9.11 -1.49 38.33
C GLU A 173 -7.69 -1.74 38.85
N THR A 174 -6.66 -1.45 38.04
CA THR A 174 -5.26 -1.80 38.33
C THR A 174 -4.38 -0.57 38.60
N ILE A 175 -4.67 0.58 37.97
CA ILE A 175 -3.86 1.81 38.06
C ILE A 175 -4.74 3.06 38.20
N ASN A 176 -4.20 4.14 38.78
CA ASN A 176 -4.85 5.45 38.71
C ASN A 176 -4.79 5.97 37.25
N THR A 177 -5.97 6.12 36.63
CA THR A 177 -6.15 6.54 35.24
C THR A 177 -6.35 8.04 35.03
N ASP A 178 -6.29 8.87 36.08
CA ASP A 178 -6.65 10.29 36.02
C ASP A 178 -5.79 11.06 35.03
N GLY A 179 -6.38 11.62 33.97
CA GLY A 179 -5.64 12.35 32.92
C GLY A 179 -4.71 11.48 32.05
N LEU A 180 -4.83 10.15 32.09
CA LEU A 180 -4.25 9.28 31.08
C LEU A 180 -5.12 9.26 29.82
N LEU A 181 -4.49 9.06 28.66
CA LEU A 181 -5.19 8.71 27.43
C LEU A 181 -4.87 7.24 27.11
N PHE A 182 -5.81 6.57 26.44
CA PHE A 182 -5.70 5.16 26.07
C PHE A 182 -5.96 4.98 24.58
N GLY A 183 -5.16 4.11 23.97
CA GLY A 183 -5.47 3.46 22.69
C GLY A 183 -5.85 2.01 22.94
N ASP A 184 -6.09 1.24 21.88
CA ASP A 184 -6.20 -0.20 22.05
C ASP A 184 -4.86 -0.77 22.55
N ARG A 185 -4.88 -1.41 23.73
CA ARG A 185 -3.72 -1.94 24.47
C ARG A 185 -2.52 -1.00 24.63
N MET A 186 -2.75 0.31 24.54
CA MET A 186 -1.74 1.36 24.61
C MET A 186 -2.12 2.41 25.65
N ILE A 187 -1.14 2.87 26.42
CA ILE A 187 -1.30 3.95 27.41
C ILE A 187 -0.39 5.11 27.01
N TYR A 188 -0.93 6.33 26.95
CA TYR A 188 -0.17 7.55 26.69
C TYR A 188 0.03 8.30 28.02
N VAL A 189 1.29 8.62 28.35
CA VAL A 189 1.68 9.15 29.66
C VAL A 189 2.68 10.30 29.49
N LYS A 190 2.20 11.54 29.64
CA LYS A 190 3.02 12.76 29.44
C LYS A 190 4.16 12.94 30.44
N ASN A 191 4.00 12.49 31.68
CA ASN A 191 5.00 12.63 32.73
C ASN A 191 5.84 11.35 32.86
N VAL A 192 7.17 11.51 32.88
CA VAL A 192 8.13 10.39 32.83
C VAL A 192 8.08 9.55 34.10
N ASP A 193 8.05 10.16 35.29
CA ASP A 193 8.03 9.43 36.56
C ASP A 193 6.74 8.61 36.70
N ARG A 194 5.60 9.20 36.35
CA ARG A 194 4.30 8.52 36.32
C ARG A 194 4.27 7.38 35.32
N LYS A 195 4.95 7.51 34.17
CA LYS A 195 5.10 6.42 33.19
C LYS A 195 5.84 5.23 33.81
N HIS A 196 6.94 5.48 34.52
CA HIS A 196 7.68 4.43 35.21
C HIS A 196 6.88 3.79 36.36
N GLN A 197 6.12 4.59 37.14
CA GLN A 197 5.22 4.09 38.17
C GLN A 197 4.10 3.20 37.61
N ILE A 198 3.43 3.63 36.53
CA ILE A 198 2.38 2.84 35.87
C ILE A 198 2.95 1.53 35.32
N TYR A 199 4.10 1.58 34.65
CA TYR A 199 4.77 0.39 34.12
C TYR A 199 5.11 -0.60 35.23
N ALA A 200 5.69 -0.13 36.34
CA ALA A 200 6.04 -0.98 37.48
C ALA A 200 4.80 -1.60 38.15
N SER A 201 3.74 -0.83 38.35
CA SER A 201 2.48 -1.33 38.93
C SER A 201 1.80 -2.37 38.05
N LEU A 202 1.70 -2.13 36.74
CA LEU A 202 1.15 -3.09 35.79
C LEU A 202 1.98 -4.36 35.71
N LYS A 203 3.31 -4.22 35.62
CA LYS A 203 4.23 -5.37 35.61
C LYS A 203 4.09 -6.23 36.87
N LYS A 204 4.06 -5.59 38.05
CA LYS A 204 3.84 -6.30 39.32
C LYS A 204 2.51 -7.06 39.33
N VAL A 205 1.41 -6.44 38.90
CA VAL A 205 0.09 -7.10 38.88
C VAL A 205 0.03 -8.24 37.86
N ILE A 206 0.76 -8.12 36.74
CA ILE A 206 0.94 -9.19 35.76
C ILE A 206 1.67 -10.39 36.39
N GLU A 207 2.76 -10.13 37.12
CA GLU A 207 3.56 -11.16 37.80
C GLU A 207 2.80 -11.81 38.97
N ASP A 208 2.25 -11.02 39.89
CA ASP A 208 1.51 -11.45 41.09
C ASP A 208 0.25 -12.27 40.77
N ARG A 209 -0.41 -12.00 39.63
CA ARG A 209 -1.61 -12.74 39.17
C ARG A 209 -1.32 -13.76 38.07
N HIS A 210 -0.06 -13.97 37.72
CA HIS A 210 0.39 -14.90 36.66
C HIS A 210 -0.30 -14.65 35.30
N TYR A 211 -0.54 -13.39 34.95
CA TYR A 211 -1.08 -13.03 33.64
C TYR A 211 -0.07 -13.32 32.52
N ARG A 212 -0.49 -14.03 31.47
CA ARG A 212 0.30 -14.21 30.24
C ARG A 212 0.19 -12.96 29.34
N ILE A 213 0.75 -11.85 29.82
CA ILE A 213 0.72 -10.54 29.16
C ILE A 213 2.11 -9.93 29.21
N LYS A 214 2.71 -9.63 28.07
CA LYS A 214 3.99 -8.91 28.01
C LYS A 214 3.72 -7.41 28.05
N ILE A 215 4.59 -6.67 28.73
CA ILE A 215 4.52 -5.22 28.84
C ILE A 215 5.81 -4.61 28.31
N TYR A 216 5.69 -3.60 27.47
CA TYR A 216 6.80 -2.91 26.82
C TYR A 216 6.66 -1.40 27.03
N TYR A 217 7.78 -0.70 27.20
CA TYR A 217 7.82 0.69 26.75
C TYR A 217 7.92 0.70 25.22
N LYS A 218 7.46 1.79 24.59
CA LYS A 218 7.49 1.99 23.14
C LYS A 218 8.79 1.62 22.43
N GLN A 219 9.95 1.94 23.02
CA GLN A 219 11.25 1.66 22.43
C GLN A 219 11.71 0.19 22.56
N ASP A 220 11.07 -0.58 23.44
CA ASP A 220 11.42 -1.97 23.78
C ASP A 220 10.52 -3.00 23.08
N VAL A 221 9.56 -2.55 22.27
CA VAL A 221 8.72 -3.38 21.40
C VAL A 221 9.62 -4.14 20.39
N PRO A 222 9.39 -5.44 20.13
CA PRO A 222 10.19 -6.22 19.19
C PRO A 222 10.38 -5.53 17.82
N LYS A 223 11.63 -5.43 17.38
CA LYS A 223 12.02 -4.61 16.21
C LYS A 223 11.40 -5.13 14.91
N GLU A 224 11.21 -6.44 14.82
CA GLU A 224 10.57 -7.16 13.72
C GLU A 224 9.11 -6.75 13.48
N TYR A 225 8.42 -6.18 14.47
CA TYR A 225 7.06 -5.66 14.30
C TYR A 225 7.01 -4.30 13.60
N GLY A 226 8.14 -3.59 13.49
CA GLY A 226 8.19 -2.20 13.00
C GLY A 226 7.45 -1.18 13.88
N TYR A 227 6.95 -1.61 15.05
CA TYR A 227 5.90 -0.92 15.81
C TYR A 227 6.45 -0.02 16.93
N SER A 228 7.33 0.92 16.59
CA SER A 228 7.89 1.90 17.54
C SER A 228 8.11 3.31 16.99
N LYS A 229 8.25 3.45 15.66
CA LYS A 229 8.65 4.70 14.98
C LYS A 229 7.46 5.57 14.51
N ASN A 230 6.47 5.79 15.36
CA ASN A 230 5.34 6.68 15.05
C ASN A 230 4.80 7.39 16.30
N ASP A 231 4.35 8.64 16.18
CA ASP A 231 3.82 9.45 17.29
C ASP A 231 2.51 8.91 17.88
N LYS A 232 1.69 8.22 17.06
CA LYS A 232 0.40 7.61 17.46
C LYS A 232 0.54 6.27 18.18
N ILE A 233 1.76 5.78 18.41
CA ILE A 233 2.01 4.60 19.25
C ILE A 233 2.20 5.08 20.69
N GLY A 234 1.47 4.49 21.64
CA GLY A 234 1.51 4.85 23.06
C GLY A 234 2.87 4.59 23.74
N ASP A 235 3.02 5.16 24.94
CA ASP A 235 4.27 5.11 25.71
C ASP A 235 4.52 3.74 26.38
N ILE A 236 3.43 3.09 26.79
CA ILE A 236 3.39 1.73 27.37
C ILE A 236 2.44 0.89 26.53
N LEU A 237 2.87 -0.30 26.14
CA LEU A 237 2.12 -1.27 25.34
C LEU A 237 1.96 -2.58 26.11
N LEU A 238 0.82 -3.24 25.91
CA LEU A 238 0.51 -4.54 26.50
C LEU A 238 0.19 -5.56 25.39
N GLU A 239 1.01 -6.59 25.26
CA GLU A 239 0.81 -7.71 24.33
C GLU A 239 0.28 -8.92 25.14
N PRO A 240 -1.04 -9.15 25.22
CA PRO A 240 -1.56 -10.38 25.77
C PRO A 240 -1.22 -11.56 24.87
N GLU A 241 -0.92 -12.71 25.47
CA GLU A 241 -0.84 -13.96 24.73
C GLU A 241 -2.24 -14.49 24.41
N PRO A 242 -2.39 -15.36 23.38
CA PRO A 242 -3.62 -16.09 23.12
C PRO A 242 -4.16 -16.79 24.39
N GLY A 243 -5.45 -16.63 24.64
CA GLY A 243 -6.10 -16.98 25.91
C GLY A 243 -6.35 -15.77 26.84
N TYR A 244 -5.63 -14.66 26.65
CA TYR A 244 -5.65 -13.49 27.53
C TYR A 244 -6.05 -12.21 26.79
N ASN A 245 -6.49 -11.19 27.53
CA ASN A 245 -6.79 -9.87 26.95
C ASN A 245 -6.53 -8.73 27.94
N VAL A 246 -6.47 -7.50 27.43
CA VAL A 246 -6.43 -6.26 28.21
C VAL A 246 -7.62 -5.41 27.79
N ARG A 247 -8.33 -4.84 28.77
CA ARG A 247 -9.39 -3.84 28.54
C ARG A 247 -9.15 -2.62 29.41
N ILE A 248 -9.45 -1.43 28.88
CA ILE A 248 -9.38 -0.17 29.63
C ILE A 248 -10.30 -0.26 30.86
N LYS A 249 -11.57 -0.60 30.62
CA LYS A 249 -12.57 -0.87 31.66
C LYS A 249 -13.22 -2.22 31.42
N CYS A 250 -13.38 -2.98 32.49
CA CYS A 250 -14.17 -4.20 32.50
C CYS A 250 -15.61 -3.87 32.93
N SER A 251 -16.58 -4.63 32.44
CA SER A 251 -17.96 -4.52 32.92
C SER A 251 -18.11 -5.42 34.14
N HIS A 252 -18.67 -4.92 35.24
CA HIS A 252 -18.79 -5.68 36.49
C HIS A 252 -19.68 -6.94 36.38
N ASN A 253 -20.37 -7.16 35.26
CA ASN A 253 -21.07 -8.40 34.94
C ASN A 253 -20.15 -9.56 34.50
N ILE A 254 -18.82 -9.39 34.58
CA ILE A 254 -17.82 -10.44 34.27
C ILE A 254 -17.75 -11.51 35.37
N ASP A 255 -18.29 -11.24 36.56
CA ASP A 255 -18.22 -12.12 37.74
C ASP A 255 -19.34 -13.18 37.81
N ASP A 256 -20.24 -13.24 36.81
CA ASP A 256 -21.19 -14.33 36.69
C ASP A 256 -20.52 -15.59 36.10
N SER A 257 -19.72 -16.24 36.94
CA SER A 257 -19.03 -17.49 36.66
C SER A 257 -19.94 -18.66 36.24
N SER A 258 -21.26 -18.53 36.39
CA SER A 258 -22.24 -19.50 35.87
C SER A 258 -22.47 -19.39 34.36
N LYS A 259 -22.09 -18.28 33.72
CA LYS A 259 -22.26 -18.05 32.28
C LYS A 259 -20.93 -18.28 31.53
N PRO A 260 -20.92 -19.11 30.48
CA PRO A 260 -19.71 -19.38 29.72
C PRO A 260 -19.22 -18.11 29.00
N PHE A 261 -17.93 -17.79 29.20
CA PHE A 261 -17.29 -16.59 28.67
C PHE A 261 -16.99 -16.75 27.17
N HIS A 262 -17.99 -16.46 26.34
CA HIS A 262 -17.94 -16.58 24.89
C HIS A 262 -17.36 -15.32 24.23
N PHE A 263 -16.04 -15.15 24.32
CA PHE A 263 -15.33 -14.00 23.79
C PHE A 263 -14.01 -14.42 23.16
N SER A 264 -13.74 -13.93 21.95
CA SER A 264 -12.45 -14.02 21.29
C SER A 264 -11.97 -12.63 20.84
N SER A 265 -10.67 -12.51 20.60
CA SER A 265 -10.02 -11.26 20.25
C SER A 265 -8.75 -11.51 19.45
N HIS A 266 -8.21 -10.44 18.87
CA HIS A 266 -7.06 -10.42 17.97
C HIS A 266 -6.04 -9.37 18.45
N GLY A 267 -5.02 -9.06 17.65
CA GLY A 267 -3.99 -8.07 17.98
C GLY A 267 -2.94 -8.55 19.00
N MET A 268 -2.82 -9.86 19.20
CA MET A 268 -1.67 -10.47 19.89
C MET A 268 -0.46 -10.53 18.93
N ASN A 269 0.65 -11.12 19.38
CA ASN A 269 1.86 -11.36 18.57
C ASN A 269 1.51 -11.86 17.14
N PRO A 270 1.86 -11.11 16.06
CA PRO A 270 1.49 -11.44 14.67
C PRO A 270 2.18 -12.70 14.13
N ASN A 271 3.19 -13.23 14.84
CA ASN A 271 3.83 -14.49 14.51
C ASN A 271 3.14 -15.71 15.16
N HIS A 272 2.23 -15.52 16.10
CA HIS A 272 1.46 -16.63 16.67
C HIS A 272 0.47 -17.21 15.64
N TRP A 273 0.31 -18.52 15.60
CA TRP A 273 -0.50 -19.22 14.59
C TRP A 273 -1.98 -18.76 14.58
N THR A 274 -2.55 -18.47 15.75
CA THR A 274 -3.92 -17.96 15.88
C THR A 274 -4.14 -16.57 15.27
N MET A 275 -3.07 -15.79 15.05
CA MET A 275 -3.14 -14.45 14.44
C MET A 275 -2.94 -14.49 12.92
N LYS A 276 -2.63 -15.66 12.33
CA LYS A 276 -2.47 -15.80 10.88
C LYS A 276 -3.82 -15.72 10.17
N SER A 277 -3.84 -15.07 9.01
CA SER A 277 -5.01 -14.93 8.16
C SER A 277 -4.99 -15.91 6.97
N ILE A 278 -6.14 -16.07 6.31
CA ILE A 278 -6.24 -16.81 5.05
C ILE A 278 -5.67 -15.99 3.89
N LEU A 279 -5.17 -16.69 2.86
CA LEU A 279 -4.79 -16.08 1.58
C LEU A 279 -5.09 -17.07 0.45
N LEU A 280 -5.99 -16.68 -0.45
CA LEU A 280 -6.43 -17.45 -1.60
C LEU A 280 -6.40 -16.56 -2.84
N MET A 281 -5.91 -17.10 -3.97
CA MET A 281 -5.75 -16.35 -5.21
C MET A 281 -6.32 -17.15 -6.39
N LYS A 282 -7.18 -16.52 -7.20
CA LYS A 282 -7.75 -17.13 -8.42
C LYS A 282 -7.78 -16.10 -9.55
N GLY A 283 -7.33 -16.47 -10.74
CA GLY A 283 -7.31 -15.58 -11.90
C GLY A 283 -6.36 -16.05 -13.01
N PRO A 284 -6.37 -15.39 -14.18
CA PRO A 284 -5.44 -15.68 -15.28
C PRO A 284 -3.97 -15.56 -14.87
N VAL A 285 -3.58 -14.58 -14.05
CA VAL A 285 -2.17 -14.31 -13.71
C VAL A 285 -1.58 -15.29 -12.68
N PHE A 286 -2.40 -15.98 -11.89
CA PHE A 286 -1.92 -16.86 -10.82
C PHE A 286 -1.73 -18.30 -11.29
N LYS A 287 -0.73 -19.02 -10.77
CA LYS A 287 -0.59 -20.46 -10.97
C LYS A 287 -1.83 -21.18 -10.43
N GLN A 288 -2.29 -22.21 -11.14
CA GLN A 288 -3.37 -23.07 -10.68
C GLN A 288 -2.79 -24.19 -9.79
N ASN A 289 -3.56 -24.62 -8.79
CA ASN A 289 -3.21 -25.72 -7.88
C ASN A 289 -1.82 -25.56 -7.22
N TYR A 290 -1.40 -24.31 -6.99
CA TYR A 290 -0.14 -23.98 -6.32
C TYR A 290 -0.42 -23.56 -4.88
N GLN A 291 0.34 -24.13 -3.95
CA GLN A 291 0.32 -23.77 -2.53
C GLN A 291 1.58 -22.94 -2.24
N ILE A 292 1.41 -21.84 -1.49
CA ILE A 292 2.54 -21.06 -0.99
C ILE A 292 3.17 -21.83 0.17
N ASP A 293 4.49 -22.00 0.13
CA ASP A 293 5.22 -22.59 1.26
C ASP A 293 5.30 -21.59 2.44
N GLY A 294 4.95 -22.07 3.64
CA GLY A 294 5.01 -21.28 4.86
C GLY A 294 3.89 -20.25 5.02
N THR A 295 4.24 -19.00 5.32
CA THR A 295 3.30 -17.90 5.58
C THR A 295 3.67 -16.68 4.75
N ALA A 296 2.79 -16.26 3.85
CA ALA A 296 2.96 -15.03 3.09
C ALA A 296 2.86 -13.79 4.00
N ASN A 297 3.65 -12.76 3.70
CA ASN A 297 3.59 -11.47 4.39
C ASN A 297 2.54 -10.57 3.72
N ASN A 298 1.61 -10.01 4.50
CA ASN A 298 0.56 -9.14 3.96
C ASN A 298 1.09 -7.83 3.34
N LEU A 299 2.30 -7.39 3.73
CA LEU A 299 2.98 -6.24 3.13
C LEU A 299 3.33 -6.48 1.66
N ASP A 300 3.57 -7.74 1.26
CA ASP A 300 3.94 -8.11 -0.11
C ASP A 300 2.73 -8.11 -1.06
N LEU A 301 1.51 -8.01 -0.53
CA LEU A 301 0.29 -7.89 -1.33
C LEU A 301 0.21 -6.55 -2.06
N TYR A 302 0.68 -5.43 -1.49
CA TYR A 302 0.65 -4.14 -2.18
C TYR A 302 1.49 -4.14 -3.48
N PRO A 303 2.78 -4.53 -3.49
CA PRO A 303 3.54 -4.60 -4.73
C PRO A 303 3.04 -5.71 -5.66
N LEU A 304 2.49 -6.83 -5.15
CA LEU A 304 1.82 -7.84 -6.00
C LEU A 304 0.61 -7.26 -6.74
N MET A 305 -0.26 -6.52 -6.05
CA MET A 305 -1.40 -5.86 -6.68
C MET A 305 -0.93 -4.82 -7.71
N CYS A 306 0.16 -4.10 -7.44
CA CYS A 306 0.75 -3.17 -8.40
C CYS A 306 1.26 -3.89 -9.66
N TYR A 307 1.93 -5.04 -9.49
CA TYR A 307 2.39 -5.89 -10.60
C TYR A 307 1.22 -6.36 -11.47
N ILE A 308 0.17 -6.92 -10.86
CA ILE A 308 -1.03 -7.43 -11.58
C ILE A 308 -1.71 -6.29 -12.35
N LEU A 309 -1.82 -5.10 -11.75
CA LEU A 309 -2.41 -3.93 -12.39
C LEU A 309 -1.51 -3.27 -13.45
N GLY A 310 -0.23 -3.66 -13.54
CA GLY A 310 0.76 -3.04 -14.43
C GLY A 310 1.06 -1.58 -14.04
N VAL A 311 1.18 -1.28 -12.74
CA VAL A 311 1.46 0.06 -12.23
C VAL A 311 2.72 0.09 -11.38
N ILE A 312 3.39 1.25 -11.34
CA ILE A 312 4.59 1.44 -10.51
C ILE A 312 4.14 1.61 -9.04
N PRO A 313 4.60 0.77 -8.11
CA PRO A 313 4.26 0.91 -6.69
C PRO A 313 4.85 2.20 -6.10
N ALA A 314 4.11 2.83 -5.18
CA ALA A 314 4.68 3.84 -4.29
C ALA A 314 5.71 3.22 -3.33
N PRO A 315 6.60 4.02 -2.69
CA PRO A 315 7.51 3.52 -1.67
C PRO A 315 6.76 2.77 -0.56
N ASN A 316 7.14 1.51 -0.34
CA ASN A 316 6.47 0.59 0.57
C ASN A 316 7.48 -0.41 1.17
N ASN A 317 7.04 -1.22 2.14
CA ASN A 317 7.89 -2.19 2.83
C ASN A 317 7.68 -3.66 2.37
N GLY A 318 6.89 -3.87 1.32
CA GLY A 318 6.69 -5.19 0.71
C GLY A 318 7.78 -5.55 -0.30
N THR A 319 7.99 -6.85 -0.49
CA THR A 319 9.01 -7.43 -1.36
C THR A 319 8.35 -8.30 -2.42
N ILE A 320 8.26 -7.81 -3.66
CA ILE A 320 7.57 -8.52 -4.76
C ILE A 320 8.16 -9.91 -5.03
N GLN A 321 9.46 -10.09 -4.77
CA GLN A 321 10.18 -11.35 -5.01
C GLN A 321 9.54 -12.54 -4.29
N HIS A 322 8.99 -12.35 -3.08
CA HIS A 322 8.29 -13.40 -2.33
C HIS A 322 7.01 -13.88 -3.03
N MET A 323 6.41 -13.04 -3.89
CA MET A 323 5.16 -13.32 -4.59
C MET A 323 5.36 -13.65 -6.07
N LEU A 324 6.60 -13.69 -6.57
CA LEU A 324 6.85 -14.08 -7.97
C LEU A 324 6.48 -15.54 -8.23
N GLU A 325 6.59 -16.41 -7.23
CA GLU A 325 6.27 -17.83 -7.40
C GLU A 325 4.77 -18.12 -7.52
N VAL A 326 3.87 -17.27 -7.01
CA VAL A 326 2.42 -17.48 -7.21
C VAL A 326 1.94 -17.11 -8.61
N LEU A 327 2.78 -16.42 -9.39
CA LEU A 327 2.44 -15.90 -10.71
C LEU A 327 2.80 -16.87 -11.83
N LYS A 328 1.95 -16.93 -12.85
CA LYS A 328 2.30 -17.45 -14.18
C LYS A 328 3.19 -16.41 -14.88
N ILE A 329 4.42 -16.24 -14.42
CA ILE A 329 5.40 -15.40 -15.10
C ILE A 329 5.64 -16.03 -16.48
N PRO A 330 5.34 -15.35 -17.59
CA PRO A 330 5.79 -15.80 -18.89
C PRO A 330 7.31 -15.78 -18.85
N ILE A 331 7.97 -16.89 -19.20
CA ILE A 331 9.43 -16.91 -19.34
C ILE A 331 9.79 -16.12 -20.59
N THR A 332 9.77 -14.78 -20.49
CA THR A 332 10.48 -13.91 -21.40
C THR A 332 11.96 -14.04 -21.08
N THR A 333 12.62 -14.98 -21.76
CA THR A 333 14.06 -14.90 -22.04
C THR A 333 14.33 -13.70 -22.94
N ASN A 334 14.06 -12.49 -22.44
CA ASN A 334 14.54 -11.24 -23.01
C ASN A 334 16.02 -11.13 -22.66
N SER A 335 16.83 -12.03 -23.22
CA SER A 335 18.20 -11.65 -23.56
C SER A 335 18.07 -10.46 -24.51
N LEU A 336 18.39 -9.26 -24.00
CA LEU A 336 18.63 -8.11 -24.85
C LEU A 336 19.57 -8.57 -25.95
N SER A 337 19.12 -8.51 -27.21
CA SER A 337 19.97 -8.91 -28.33
C SER A 337 21.24 -8.08 -28.27
N THR A 338 22.39 -8.65 -28.61
CA THR A 338 23.70 -7.96 -28.55
C THR A 338 23.64 -6.61 -29.27
N LYS A 339 22.87 -6.51 -30.37
CA LYS A 339 22.60 -5.27 -31.11
C LYS A 339 21.92 -4.16 -30.28
N GLN A 340 21.02 -4.49 -29.36
CA GLN A 340 20.38 -3.50 -28.48
C GLN A 340 21.34 -2.99 -27.40
N ILE A 341 22.23 -3.87 -26.90
CA ILE A 341 23.29 -3.49 -25.97
C ILE A 341 24.29 -2.57 -26.68
N GLU A 342 24.76 -2.96 -27.87
CA GLU A 342 25.63 -2.13 -28.74
C GLU A 342 25.01 -0.75 -29.00
N PHE A 343 23.72 -0.68 -29.34
CA PHE A 343 23.04 0.58 -29.62
C PHE A 343 22.96 1.50 -28.38
N LEU A 344 22.67 0.95 -27.20
CA LEU A 344 22.74 1.71 -25.93
C LEU A 344 24.17 2.18 -25.63
N THR A 345 25.18 1.33 -25.82
CA THR A 345 26.59 1.68 -25.58
C THR A 345 27.04 2.80 -26.52
N ILE A 346 26.64 2.76 -27.80
CA ILE A 346 26.95 3.83 -28.78
C ILE A 346 26.30 5.15 -28.37
N ILE A 347 25.05 5.15 -27.89
CA ILE A 347 24.38 6.38 -27.43
C ILE A 347 25.04 6.94 -26.16
N VAL A 348 25.26 6.08 -25.15
CA VAL A 348 25.75 6.50 -23.82
C VAL A 348 27.24 6.88 -23.85
N CYS A 349 28.08 6.17 -24.62
CA CYS A 349 29.52 6.43 -24.68
C CYS A 349 29.93 7.31 -25.87
N GLY A 350 29.26 7.20 -27.03
CA GLY A 350 29.57 7.97 -28.22
C GLY A 350 29.05 9.40 -28.19
N GLY A 351 27.84 9.62 -27.66
CA GLY A 351 27.23 10.95 -27.56
C GLY A 351 28.10 11.98 -26.81
N PRO A 352 28.59 11.68 -25.59
CA PRO A 352 29.48 12.57 -24.84
C PRO A 352 30.84 12.82 -25.53
N LEU A 353 31.31 11.86 -26.32
CA LEU A 353 32.63 11.94 -26.99
C LEU A 353 32.56 12.88 -28.20
N VAL A 354 31.46 12.83 -28.96
CA VAL A 354 31.20 13.76 -30.07
C VAL A 354 31.00 15.20 -29.56
N THR A 355 30.24 15.40 -28.48
CA THR A 355 30.05 16.75 -27.91
C THR A 355 31.35 17.32 -27.35
N PHE A 356 32.20 16.49 -26.71
CA PHE A 356 33.53 16.90 -26.27
C PHE A 356 34.44 17.32 -27.44
N VAL A 357 34.48 16.56 -28.54
CA VAL A 357 35.28 16.92 -29.73
C VAL A 357 34.79 18.23 -30.35
N ILE A 358 33.47 18.44 -30.47
CA ILE A 358 32.91 19.71 -30.96
C ILE A 358 33.31 20.88 -30.04
N PHE A 359 33.24 20.70 -28.72
CA PHE A 359 33.65 21.71 -27.74
C PHE A 359 35.13 22.06 -27.85
N VAL A 360 36.02 21.07 -28.00
CA VAL A 360 37.46 21.29 -28.24
C VAL A 360 37.69 22.07 -29.54
N ILE A 361 37.03 21.70 -30.64
CA ILE A 361 37.11 22.42 -31.93
C ILE A 361 36.65 23.88 -31.78
N MET A 362 35.58 24.14 -31.03
CA MET A 362 35.10 25.49 -30.75
C MET A 362 36.11 26.31 -29.95
N ILE A 363 36.71 25.74 -28.89
CA ILE A 363 37.77 26.40 -28.12
C ILE A 363 38.99 26.68 -29.01
N SER A 364 39.45 25.71 -29.80
CA SER A 364 40.59 25.89 -30.72
C SER A 364 40.33 27.00 -31.74
N ARG A 365 39.12 27.07 -32.31
CA ARG A 365 38.70 28.17 -33.20
C ARG A 365 38.67 29.52 -32.47
N GLN A 366 38.14 29.58 -31.25
CA GLN A 366 38.07 30.81 -30.47
C GLN A 366 39.48 31.32 -30.05
N GLN A 367 40.38 30.41 -29.67
CA GLN A 367 41.79 30.71 -29.39
C GLN A 367 42.51 31.21 -30.65
N ARG A 368 42.37 30.52 -31.80
CA ARG A 368 42.93 30.98 -33.08
C ARG A 368 42.42 32.37 -33.45
N HIS A 369 41.13 32.66 -33.25
CA HIS A 369 40.54 33.97 -33.52
C HIS A 369 41.05 35.06 -32.56
N ARG A 370 41.31 34.73 -31.28
CA ARG A 370 41.97 35.63 -30.32
C ARG A 370 43.43 35.91 -30.72
N ILE A 371 44.19 34.90 -31.13
CA ILE A 371 45.58 35.05 -31.61
C ILE A 371 45.63 35.93 -32.86
N LEU A 372 44.74 35.73 -33.84
CA LEU A 372 44.65 36.57 -35.04
C LEU A 372 44.25 38.02 -34.71
N ARG A 373 43.31 38.21 -33.77
CA ARG A 373 42.92 39.55 -33.29
C ARG A 373 44.06 40.26 -32.56
N ASN A 374 44.87 39.53 -31.77
CA ASN A 374 46.05 40.08 -31.11
C ASN A 374 47.18 40.38 -32.11
N ARG A 375 47.41 39.55 -33.14
CA ARG A 375 48.38 39.86 -34.21
C ARG A 375 48.03 41.15 -34.95
N ARG A 376 46.74 41.37 -35.28
CA ARG A 376 46.26 42.66 -35.84
C ARG A 376 46.45 43.86 -34.90
N LYS A 377 46.67 43.65 -33.60
CA LYS A 377 46.89 44.73 -32.61
C LYS A 377 48.37 45.13 -32.48
N TYR A 378 49.30 44.35 -33.01
CA TYR A 378 50.75 44.59 -32.91
C TYR A 378 51.45 44.86 -34.25
N TYR A 379 50.75 44.77 -35.38
CA TYR A 379 51.24 45.18 -36.71
C TYR A 379 50.20 46.06 -37.42
N PRO A 380 50.17 47.38 -37.17
CA PRO A 380 49.53 48.34 -38.05
C PRO A 380 50.47 48.58 -39.24
N LEU A 381 50.23 47.89 -40.37
CA LEU A 381 51.00 48.12 -41.58
C LEU A 381 50.64 49.48 -42.18
N THR A 382 51.55 50.43 -42.01
CA THR A 382 51.63 51.69 -42.72
C THR A 382 51.94 51.44 -44.19
N HIS A 383 51.14 51.97 -45.12
CA HIS A 383 51.63 52.93 -46.10
C HIS A 383 50.47 53.63 -46.81
N LYS A 384 50.62 54.95 -46.97
CA LYS A 384 49.85 55.85 -47.84
C LYS A 384 50.87 56.55 -48.75
N PHE A 385 50.39 57.31 -49.74
CA PHE A 385 51.11 57.81 -50.92
C PHE A 385 51.32 56.71 -51.97
N ASP A 386 51.14 56.93 -53.26
CA ASP A 386 50.42 57.91 -54.10
C ASP A 386 50.93 57.55 -55.50
N HIS A 387 50.06 57.42 -56.50
CA HIS A 387 50.34 57.92 -57.85
C HIS A 387 49.05 57.93 -58.68
N ASP A 388 48.95 58.97 -59.51
CA ASP A 388 47.82 59.37 -60.33
C ASP A 388 47.95 58.78 -61.76
N VAL A 389 47.05 59.18 -62.67
CA VAL A 389 47.14 59.06 -64.16
C VAL A 389 46.51 57.81 -64.83
N THR A 390 45.22 57.98 -65.18
CA THR A 390 44.51 57.76 -66.48
C THR A 390 44.68 56.52 -67.39
N ASP A 391 43.64 56.34 -68.23
CA ASP A 391 43.56 55.59 -69.51
C ASP A 391 43.49 54.04 -69.44
N LEU A 392 42.72 53.31 -70.29
CA LEU A 392 41.69 53.64 -71.30
C LEU A 392 40.98 52.31 -71.75
N LEU A 393 39.84 52.40 -72.49
CA LEU A 393 39.16 51.35 -73.30
C LEU A 393 38.38 50.24 -72.51
N ASP A 394 37.06 50.11 -72.71
CA ASP A 394 36.33 49.31 -73.75
C ASP A 394 36.56 47.79 -73.61
N GLU A 395 35.58 46.87 -73.65
CA GLU A 395 34.23 46.79 -74.24
C GLU A 395 33.30 45.97 -73.27
N ASN A 396 31.96 45.82 -73.37
CA ASN A 396 30.88 46.29 -74.26
C ASN A 396 29.52 46.23 -73.49
N CYS A 397 28.38 46.49 -74.16
CA CYS A 397 26.99 46.35 -73.67
C CYS A 397 26.15 45.39 -74.56
N ASN A 398 24.89 45.15 -74.14
CA ASN A 398 23.63 45.04 -74.93
C ASN A 398 22.74 43.78 -74.69
N PRO A 399 21.40 43.86 -74.92
CA PRO A 399 20.47 44.95 -74.52
C PRO A 399 19.04 44.43 -74.14
N GLU A 400 18.06 45.36 -74.08
CA GLU A 400 16.57 45.17 -74.20
C GLU A 400 15.84 44.43 -73.05
N ASP A 401 14.61 44.77 -72.62
CA ASP A 401 13.68 45.92 -72.71
C ASP A 401 12.75 45.81 -71.46
N ASP A 402 11.87 46.72 -71.00
CA ASP A 402 11.01 47.70 -71.66
C ASP A 402 10.45 48.69 -70.58
N LEU A 403 10.21 49.96 -70.95
CA LEU A 403 9.42 51.04 -70.26
C LEU A 403 9.68 51.41 -68.78
#